data_AF-A0A0F8WKS8-F1
#
_entry.id   AF-A0A0F8WKS8-F1
#
_cell.length_a   1.000
_cell.length_b   1.000
_cell.length_c   1.000
_cell.angle_alpha   90.00
_cell.angle_beta   90.00
_cell.angle_gamma   90.00
#
_symmetry.space_group_name_H-M   'P 1'
#
loop_
_entity.id
_entity.type
_entity.pdbx_description
1 polymer ?
#
loop_
_entity_poly.entity_id
_entity_poly.type
_entity_poly.pdbx_seq_one_letter_code
_entity_poly.pdbx_strand_id
1 'polypeptide(L)'
;MRTLVKEMHTSAAAIGKGGWDQMSFQEWGRLGTPVREQYKWLNKFAQDIADRVDDISLGTIRARARMYGRAAGYVAELMQAPKEILSQLPWLPKDGSTECLTNCRCAWLLTVIKKTKAIQTVRAIWRMLEAEHCRDCPERNGHIEVFDVDADIQVPSIIGGF
;
A
#
# COMPACT_ATOMS: atom_id res chain seq x y z
N MET A 1 -12.46 0.83 -17.68
CA MET A 1 -11.99 0.46 -16.31
C MET A 1 -10.52 0.08 -16.24
N ARG A 2 -9.96 -0.82 -17.07
CA ARG A 2 -8.52 -1.16 -17.00
C ARG A 2 -7.57 0.04 -17.15
N THR A 3 -7.87 0.94 -18.09
CA THR A 3 -7.13 2.21 -18.27
C THR A 3 -7.20 3.07 -17.02
N LEU A 4 -8.39 3.32 -16.49
CA LEU A 4 -8.59 4.08 -15.25
C LEU A 4 -7.82 3.48 -14.06
N VAL A 5 -7.88 2.15 -13.88
CA VAL A 5 -7.11 1.46 -12.82
C VAL A 5 -5.62 1.74 -13.00
N LYS A 6 -5.09 1.64 -14.23
CA LYS A 6 -3.69 1.94 -14.52
C LYS A 6 -3.33 3.37 -14.15
N GLU A 7 -4.11 4.33 -14.63
CA GLU A 7 -3.89 5.77 -14.43
C GLU A 7 -3.92 6.13 -12.95
N MET A 8 -4.90 5.61 -12.19
CA MET A 8 -4.96 5.84 -10.75
C MET A 8 -3.74 5.27 -10.02
N HIS A 9 -3.27 4.09 -10.40
CA HIS A 9 -2.09 3.47 -9.79
C HIS A 9 -0.81 4.22 -10.16
N THR A 10 -0.66 4.69 -11.40
CA THR A 10 0.49 5.50 -11.81
C THR A 10 0.51 6.85 -11.11
N SER A 11 -0.63 7.50 -10.97
CA SER A 11 -0.74 8.78 -10.25
C SER A 11 -0.48 8.60 -8.75
N ALA A 12 -1.02 7.55 -8.13
CA ALA A 12 -0.75 7.23 -6.74
C ALA A 12 0.73 6.89 -6.50
N ALA A 13 1.38 6.19 -7.43
CA ALA A 13 2.82 5.93 -7.35
C ALA A 13 3.63 7.23 -7.34
N ALA A 14 3.34 8.13 -8.28
CA ALA A 14 3.98 9.44 -8.32
C ALA A 14 3.73 10.25 -7.04
N ILE A 15 2.49 10.26 -6.52
CA ILE A 15 2.17 10.93 -5.24
C ILE A 15 3.00 10.34 -4.09
N GLY A 16 3.01 9.02 -3.94
CA GLY A 16 3.75 8.34 -2.88
C GLY A 16 5.26 8.55 -2.95
N LYS A 17 5.80 8.66 -4.17
CA LYS A 17 7.22 8.91 -4.41
C LYS A 17 7.63 10.38 -4.23
N GLY A 18 6.67 11.30 -4.28
CA GLY A 18 6.91 12.75 -4.18
C GLY A 18 6.96 13.49 -5.52
N GLY A 19 6.48 12.89 -6.61
CA GLY A 19 6.35 13.51 -7.93
C GLY A 19 6.69 12.56 -9.08
N TRP A 20 6.29 12.93 -10.30
CA TRP A 20 6.61 12.16 -11.51
C TRP A 20 8.10 12.11 -11.80
N ASP A 21 8.82 13.21 -11.55
CA ASP A 21 10.27 13.32 -11.79
C ASP A 21 11.10 12.45 -10.83
N GLN A 22 10.51 12.01 -9.72
CA GLN A 22 11.16 11.14 -8.75
C GLN A 22 10.99 9.64 -9.09
N MET A 23 10.27 9.31 -10.17
CA MET A 23 9.98 7.93 -10.57
C MET A 23 10.99 7.42 -11.61
N SER A 24 11.97 6.66 -11.15
CA SER A 24 12.91 5.87 -11.94
C SER A 24 12.25 4.66 -12.62
N PHE A 25 12.98 4.05 -13.56
CA PHE A 25 12.56 2.81 -14.22
C PHE A 25 12.30 1.66 -13.22
N GLN A 26 13.09 1.57 -12.15
CA GLN A 26 12.91 0.53 -11.13
C GLN A 26 11.61 0.74 -10.35
N GLU A 27 11.24 1.98 -10.03
CA GLU A 27 9.97 2.31 -9.35
C GLU A 27 8.77 2.04 -10.24
N TRP A 28 8.85 2.36 -11.54
CA TRP A 28 7.83 1.95 -12.50
C TRP A 28 7.72 0.43 -12.62
N GLY A 29 8.85 -0.29 -12.54
CA GLY A 29 8.86 -1.75 -12.51
C GLY A 29 8.09 -2.32 -11.33
N ARG A 30 8.22 -1.71 -10.14
CA ARG A 30 7.51 -2.11 -8.91
C ARG A 30 5.98 -1.97 -9.04
N LEU A 31 5.50 -1.07 -9.89
CA LEU A 31 4.06 -0.85 -10.14
C LEU A 31 3.39 -1.99 -10.92
N GLY A 32 4.15 -2.74 -11.71
CA GLY A 32 3.60 -3.74 -12.62
C GLY A 32 2.81 -4.84 -11.90
N THR A 33 3.31 -5.32 -10.76
CA THR A 33 2.68 -6.39 -9.99
C THR A 33 1.34 -5.96 -9.39
N PRO A 34 1.24 -4.85 -8.61
CA PRO A 34 -0.03 -4.38 -8.08
C PRO A 34 -1.10 -4.14 -9.16
N VAL A 35 -0.73 -3.49 -10.26
CA VAL A 35 -1.67 -3.21 -11.37
C VAL A 35 -2.17 -4.50 -12.02
N ARG A 36 -1.28 -5.48 -12.23
CA ARG A 36 -1.65 -6.78 -12.79
C ARG A 36 -2.63 -7.52 -11.88
N GLU A 37 -2.42 -7.50 -10.58
CA GLU A 37 -3.35 -8.09 -9.62
C GLU A 37 -4.72 -7.41 -9.68
N GLN A 38 -4.77 -6.07 -9.77
CA GLN A 38 -6.06 -5.38 -9.95
C GLN A 38 -6.77 -5.76 -11.25
N TYR A 39 -6.05 -6.01 -12.33
CA TYR A 39 -6.66 -6.53 -13.56
C TYR A 39 -7.26 -7.92 -13.39
N LYS A 40 -6.61 -8.81 -12.64
CA LYS A 40 -7.17 -10.13 -12.33
C LYS A 40 -8.48 -9.98 -11.54
N TRP A 41 -8.49 -9.14 -10.51
CA TRP A 41 -9.69 -8.88 -9.71
C TRP A 41 -10.80 -8.24 -10.53
N LEU A 42 -10.48 -7.30 -11.43
CA LEU A 42 -11.45 -6.64 -12.29
C LEU A 42 -12.07 -7.63 -13.29
N ASN A 43 -11.27 -8.53 -13.85
CA ASN A 43 -11.76 -9.57 -14.76
C ASN A 43 -12.71 -10.54 -14.02
N LYS A 44 -12.33 -10.99 -12.82
CA LYS A 44 -13.20 -11.82 -11.97
C LYS A 44 -14.50 -11.10 -11.64
N PHE A 45 -14.46 -9.82 -11.33
CA PHE A 45 -15.67 -9.05 -11.06
C PHE A 45 -16.59 -8.92 -12.28
N ALA A 46 -16.03 -8.74 -13.48
CA ALA A 46 -16.83 -8.73 -14.70
C ALA A 46 -17.54 -10.07 -14.92
N GLN A 47 -16.85 -11.19 -14.65
CA GLN A 47 -17.44 -12.53 -14.67
C GLN A 47 -18.54 -12.67 -13.61
N ASP A 48 -18.28 -12.27 -12.35
CA ASP A 48 -19.27 -12.33 -11.27
C ASP A 48 -20.55 -11.54 -11.60
N ILE A 49 -20.44 -10.41 -12.31
CA ILE A 49 -21.60 -9.63 -12.76
C ILE A 49 -22.38 -10.38 -13.84
N ALA A 50 -21.69 -10.97 -14.82
CA ALA A 50 -22.32 -11.72 -15.90
C ALA A 50 -23.03 -12.97 -15.38
N ASP A 51 -22.37 -13.71 -14.48
CA ASP A 51 -22.87 -14.98 -13.93
C ASP A 51 -24.02 -14.78 -12.95
N ARG A 52 -24.13 -13.59 -12.35
CA ARG A 52 -25.14 -13.27 -11.33
C ARG A 52 -26.05 -12.12 -11.72
N VAL A 53 -26.28 -11.92 -13.01
CA VAL A 53 -27.04 -10.79 -13.55
C VAL A 53 -28.41 -10.62 -12.87
N ASP A 54 -29.04 -11.72 -12.46
CA ASP A 54 -30.37 -11.73 -11.83
C ASP A 54 -30.33 -11.46 -10.31
N ASP A 55 -29.20 -11.74 -9.64
CA ASP A 55 -29.09 -11.74 -8.16
C ASP A 55 -28.12 -10.69 -7.61
N ILE A 56 -27.26 -10.12 -8.43
CA ILE A 56 -26.25 -9.16 -7.98
C ILE A 56 -26.90 -7.79 -7.75
N SER A 57 -26.89 -7.34 -6.50
CA SER A 57 -27.43 -6.01 -6.19
C SER A 57 -26.54 -4.90 -6.75
N LEU A 58 -27.17 -3.80 -7.18
CA LEU A 58 -26.47 -2.58 -7.57
C LEU A 58 -25.58 -2.02 -6.43
N GLY A 59 -25.99 -2.25 -5.18
CA GLY A 59 -25.19 -1.91 -3.99
C GLY A 59 -23.85 -2.64 -3.97
N THR A 60 -23.86 -3.95 -4.22
CA THR A 60 -22.65 -4.78 -4.31
C THR A 60 -21.75 -4.32 -5.46
N ILE A 61 -22.32 -4.04 -6.63
CA ILE A 61 -21.57 -3.55 -7.79
C ILE A 61 -20.86 -2.23 -7.45
N ARG A 62 -21.58 -1.28 -6.86
CA ARG A 62 -21.02 0.03 -6.45
C ARG A 62 -19.94 -0.12 -5.37
N ALA A 63 -20.15 -0.99 -4.40
CA ALA A 63 -19.18 -1.26 -3.34
C ALA A 63 -17.86 -1.79 -3.91
N ARG A 64 -17.92 -2.80 -4.80
CA ARG A 64 -16.73 -3.34 -5.46
C ARG A 64 -16.07 -2.33 -6.41
N ALA A 65 -16.85 -1.57 -7.17
CA ALA A 65 -16.33 -0.51 -8.02
C ALA A 65 -15.50 0.51 -7.22
N ARG A 66 -15.97 0.91 -6.04
CA ARG A 66 -15.23 1.80 -5.12
C ARG A 66 -13.91 1.19 -4.63
N MET A 67 -13.84 -0.13 -4.43
CA MET A 67 -12.60 -0.79 -3.99
C MET A 67 -11.47 -0.62 -5.02
N TYR A 68 -11.76 -0.71 -6.33
CA TYR A 68 -10.72 -0.47 -7.36
C TYR A 68 -10.17 0.95 -7.34
N GLY A 69 -11.02 1.94 -7.01
CA GLY A 69 -10.56 3.31 -6.84
C GLY A 69 -9.67 3.48 -5.61
N ARG A 70 -10.00 2.79 -4.50
CA ARG A 70 -9.23 2.85 -3.25
C ARG A 70 -7.95 2.01 -3.30
N ALA A 71 -7.89 0.97 -4.12
CA ALA A 71 -6.75 0.07 -4.25
C ALA A 71 -5.45 0.78 -4.66
N ALA A 72 -5.55 1.89 -5.41
CA ALA A 72 -4.40 2.70 -5.77
C ALA A 72 -3.66 3.26 -4.55
N GLY A 73 -4.34 3.44 -3.41
CA GLY A 73 -3.72 3.92 -2.18
C GLY A 73 -2.56 3.04 -1.71
N TYR A 74 -2.66 1.71 -1.84
CA TYR A 74 -1.56 0.79 -1.50
C TYR A 74 -0.26 1.14 -2.22
N VAL A 75 -0.36 1.53 -3.49
CA VAL A 75 0.81 1.90 -4.29
C VAL A 75 1.43 3.20 -3.78
N ALA A 76 0.63 4.16 -3.32
CA ALA A 76 1.18 5.37 -2.72
C ALA A 76 2.04 5.02 -1.49
N GLU A 77 1.56 4.13 -0.62
CA GLU A 77 2.34 3.68 0.56
C GLU A 77 3.58 2.90 0.14
N LEU A 78 3.45 2.03 -0.87
CA LEU A 78 4.57 1.27 -1.43
C LEU A 78 5.70 2.18 -1.94
N MET A 79 5.37 3.34 -2.49
CA MET A 79 6.37 4.24 -3.09
C MET A 79 7.03 5.21 -2.09
N GLN A 80 6.50 5.33 -0.88
CA GLN A 80 7.12 6.17 0.18
C GLN A 80 8.46 5.62 0.65
N ALA A 81 8.73 4.34 0.44
CA ALA A 81 9.95 3.69 0.90
C ALA A 81 10.67 2.88 -0.20
N PRO A 82 12.01 2.81 -0.10
CA PRO A 82 12.81 1.93 -0.93
C PRO A 82 12.55 0.46 -0.58
N LYS A 83 12.85 -0.45 -1.51
CA LYS A 83 12.52 -1.88 -1.39
C LYS A 83 13.22 -2.52 -0.19
N GLU A 84 14.42 -2.05 0.10
CA GLU A 84 15.32 -2.46 1.19
C GLU A 84 14.67 -2.31 2.56
N ILE A 85 13.86 -1.26 2.74
CA ILE A 85 13.06 -1.04 3.95
C ILE A 85 11.80 -1.91 3.90
N LEU A 86 11.10 -1.91 2.78
CA LEU A 86 9.81 -2.60 2.67
C LEU A 86 9.91 -4.11 2.80
N SER A 87 11.03 -4.72 2.39
CA SER A 87 11.26 -6.15 2.57
C SER A 87 11.45 -6.57 4.02
N GLN A 88 11.65 -5.61 4.93
CA GLN A 88 11.77 -5.86 6.37
C GLN A 88 10.43 -5.74 7.10
N LEU A 89 9.38 -5.24 6.42
CA LEU A 89 8.10 -5.00 7.03
C LEU A 89 7.12 -6.13 6.69
N PRO A 90 6.46 -6.74 7.69
CA PRO A 90 5.60 -7.90 7.47
C PRO A 90 4.27 -7.54 6.77
N TRP A 91 3.85 -6.28 6.83
CA TRP A 91 2.62 -5.78 6.20
C TRP A 91 2.75 -4.30 5.84
N LEU A 92 1.92 -3.85 4.92
CA LEU A 92 1.80 -2.44 4.53
C LEU A 92 0.36 -1.96 4.67
N PRO A 93 0.14 -0.65 4.91
CA PRO A 93 -1.21 -0.12 4.87
C PRO A 93 -1.82 -0.37 3.49
N LYS A 94 -3.09 -0.80 3.50
CA LYS A 94 -3.92 -1.04 2.31
C LYS A 94 -3.50 -2.26 1.48
N ASP A 95 -2.61 -3.12 2.00
CA ASP A 95 -2.11 -4.32 1.32
C ASP A 95 -3.14 -5.46 1.16
N GLY A 96 -4.30 -5.36 1.80
CA GLY A 96 -5.34 -6.37 1.76
C GLY A 96 -5.22 -7.46 2.83
N SER A 97 -4.23 -7.39 3.72
CA SER A 97 -3.98 -8.40 4.76
C SER A 97 -4.84 -8.26 6.02
N THR A 98 -5.68 -7.22 6.09
CA THR A 98 -6.63 -6.97 7.18
C THR A 98 -8.06 -6.87 6.64
N GLU A 99 -9.05 -7.00 7.52
CA GLU A 99 -10.47 -6.72 7.23
C GLU A 99 -10.70 -5.33 6.64
N CYS A 100 -9.83 -4.36 6.96
CA CYS A 100 -9.86 -3.02 6.39
C CYS A 100 -9.57 -3.01 4.88
N LEU A 101 -8.90 -4.05 4.36
CA LEU A 101 -8.48 -4.19 2.95
C LEU A 101 -7.78 -2.91 2.45
N THR A 102 -8.23 -2.37 1.32
CA THR A 102 -7.70 -1.13 0.72
C THR A 102 -8.04 0.14 1.50
N ASN A 103 -8.81 0.04 2.60
CA ASN A 103 -9.23 1.18 3.42
C ASN A 103 -8.36 1.40 4.66
N CYS A 104 -7.34 0.57 4.89
CA CYS A 104 -6.47 0.72 6.06
C CYS A 104 -5.88 2.13 6.13
N ARG A 105 -5.90 2.72 7.34
CA ARG A 105 -5.36 4.05 7.68
C ARG A 105 -4.21 3.99 8.69
N CYS A 106 -3.73 2.78 9.01
CA CYS A 106 -2.57 2.62 9.88
C CYS A 106 -1.29 3.04 9.15
N ALA A 107 -0.21 3.21 9.90
CA ALA A 107 1.09 3.57 9.33
C ALA A 107 2.24 2.92 10.12
N TRP A 108 3.37 2.76 9.46
CA TRP A 108 4.66 2.56 10.12
C TRP A 108 5.28 3.91 10.46
N LEU A 109 5.71 4.09 11.70
CA LEU A 109 6.59 5.19 12.11
C LEU A 109 8.01 4.67 12.21
N LEU A 110 8.93 5.23 11.46
CA LEU A 110 10.31 4.76 11.39
C LEU A 110 11.25 5.79 12.03
N THR A 111 12.23 5.31 12.78
CA THR A 111 13.24 6.15 13.41
C THR A 111 14.60 5.46 13.31
N VAL A 112 15.60 6.20 12.84
CA VAL A 112 17.00 5.75 12.91
C VAL A 112 17.46 5.87 14.37
N ILE A 113 17.70 4.73 15.02
CA ILE A 113 18.12 4.67 16.43
C ILE A 113 19.64 4.59 16.59
N LYS A 114 20.35 4.18 15.54
CA LYS A 114 21.81 4.13 15.50
C LYS A 114 22.27 4.31 14.06
N LYS A 115 23.32 5.09 13.84
CA LYS A 115 23.94 5.26 12.51
C LYS A 115 25.45 5.13 12.61
N THR A 116 26.02 4.38 11.68
CA THR A 116 27.46 4.23 11.47
C THR A 116 27.81 4.71 10.05
N LYS A 117 29.08 4.59 9.65
CA LYS A 117 29.50 4.92 8.28
C LYS A 117 28.95 3.97 7.22
N ALA A 118 28.67 2.71 7.59
CA ALA A 118 28.25 1.67 6.65
C ALA A 118 26.75 1.37 6.75
N ILE A 119 26.22 1.30 7.98
CA ILE A 119 24.84 0.90 8.25
C ILE A 119 24.12 1.89 9.15
N GLN A 120 22.80 1.88 9.08
CA GLN A 120 21.90 2.52 10.04
C GLN A 120 20.83 1.54 10.52
N THR A 121 20.62 1.50 11.83
CA THR A 121 19.61 0.67 12.50
C THR A 121 18.32 1.46 12.61
N VAL A 122 17.26 0.91 12.03
CA VAL A 122 15.93 1.50 11.99
C VAL A 122 15.01 0.75 12.95
N ARG A 123 14.27 1.50 13.76
CA ARG A 123 13.12 0.99 14.52
C ARG A 123 11.85 1.45 13.81
N ALA A 124 11.04 0.51 13.34
CA ALA A 124 9.73 0.76 12.76
C ALA A 124 8.64 0.32 13.75
N ILE A 125 7.65 1.18 14.02
CA ILE A 125 6.53 0.87 14.91
C ILE A 125 5.23 1.03 14.14
N TRP A 126 4.40 -0.01 14.10
CA TRP A 126 3.07 0.06 13.51
C TRP A 126 2.13 0.83 14.43
N ARG A 127 1.44 1.84 13.89
CA ARG A 127 0.52 2.68 14.65
C ARG A 127 -0.83 2.80 13.96
N MET A 128 -1.86 2.70 14.78
CA MET A 128 -3.20 3.16 14.46
C MET A 128 -3.20 4.69 14.49
N LEU A 129 -3.52 5.32 13.36
CA LEU A 129 -3.77 6.76 13.28
C LEU A 129 -5.24 7.05 13.60
N GLU A 130 -5.60 8.33 13.76
CA GLU A 130 -6.98 8.74 14.05
C GLU A 130 -7.92 8.40 12.87
N ALA A 131 -8.63 7.28 12.97
CA ALA A 131 -9.57 6.79 11.97
C ALA A 131 -10.53 5.73 12.55
N GLU A 132 -11.52 5.31 11.76
CA GLU A 132 -12.23 4.06 12.03
C GLU A 132 -11.30 2.85 11.81
N HIS A 133 -11.44 1.83 12.65
CA HIS A 133 -10.56 0.66 12.68
C HIS A 133 -11.34 -0.65 12.60
N CYS A 134 -10.79 -1.61 11.86
CA CYS A 134 -11.27 -2.99 11.86
C CYS A 134 -10.70 -3.77 13.05
N ARG A 135 -11.16 -5.02 13.21
CA ARG A 135 -10.83 -5.87 14.37
C ARG A 135 -9.35 -6.27 14.43
N ASP A 136 -8.68 -6.34 13.28
CA ASP A 136 -7.25 -6.69 13.20
C ASP A 136 -6.33 -5.52 13.60
N CYS A 137 -6.83 -4.27 13.57
CA CYS A 137 -5.99 -3.09 13.81
C CYS A 137 -5.40 -3.05 15.23
N PRO A 138 -6.17 -3.27 16.31
CA PRO A 138 -5.64 -3.34 17.67
C PRO A 138 -4.56 -4.40 17.84
N GLU A 139 -4.65 -5.54 17.15
CA GLU A 139 -3.68 -6.64 17.27
C GLU A 139 -2.30 -6.26 16.74
N ARG A 140 -2.24 -5.44 15.68
CA ARG A 140 -0.98 -4.96 15.10
C ARG A 140 -0.45 -3.71 15.78
N ASN A 141 -1.28 -2.99 16.54
CA ASN A 141 -0.89 -1.69 17.08
C ASN A 141 0.24 -1.80 18.09
N GLY A 142 1.31 -1.04 17.86
CA GLY A 142 2.51 -1.10 18.67
C GLY A 142 3.46 -2.23 18.30
N HIS A 143 3.18 -3.01 17.25
CA HIS A 143 4.16 -3.96 16.70
C HIS A 143 5.45 -3.23 16.31
N ILE A 144 6.59 -3.84 16.62
CA ILE A 144 7.91 -3.25 16.40
C ILE A 144 8.75 -4.16 15.51
N GLU A 145 9.36 -3.57 14.50
CA GLU A 145 10.45 -4.17 13.73
C GLU A 145 11.73 -3.38 13.96
N VAL A 146 12.85 -4.09 14.07
CA VAL A 146 14.18 -3.48 14.15
C VAL A 146 15.08 -4.16 13.13
N PHE A 147 15.64 -3.39 12.22
CA PHE A 147 16.44 -3.90 11.12
C PHE A 147 17.54 -2.91 10.73
N ASP A 148 18.60 -3.42 10.11
CA ASP A 148 19.69 -2.63 9.57
C ASP A 148 19.50 -2.44 8.06
N VAL A 149 19.81 -1.24 7.58
CA VAL A 149 19.94 -0.91 6.16
C VAL A 149 21.25 -0.16 5.92
N ASP A 150 21.70 -0.10 4.68
CA ASP A 150 22.89 0.68 4.32
C ASP A 150 22.70 2.17 4.68
N ALA A 151 23.80 2.83 5.06
CA ALA A 151 23.78 4.18 5.63
C ALA A 151 23.36 5.28 4.64
N ASP A 152 23.39 4.98 3.34
CA ASP A 152 22.97 5.83 2.22
C ASP A 152 21.47 5.69 1.88
N ILE A 153 20.81 4.62 2.33
CA ILE A 153 19.38 4.43 2.17
C ILE A 153 18.61 5.53 2.91
N GLN A 154 17.73 6.23 2.19
CA GLN A 154 16.86 7.23 2.81
C GLN A 154 15.73 6.53 3.57
N VAL A 155 15.70 6.74 4.89
CA VAL A 155 14.65 6.21 5.78
C VAL A 155 13.53 7.26 5.90
N PRO A 156 12.32 7.00 5.38
CA PRO A 156 11.19 7.91 5.58
C PRO A 156 10.77 7.89 7.06
N SER A 157 10.22 8.99 7.58
CA SER A 157 9.70 9.02 8.96
C SER A 157 8.40 8.24 9.13
N ILE A 158 7.63 8.08 8.04
CA ILE A 158 6.34 7.40 8.01
C ILE A 158 6.16 6.63 6.70
N ILE A 159 5.53 5.46 6.79
CA ILE A 159 4.97 4.73 5.65
C ILE A 159 3.48 4.48 5.93
N GLY A 160 2.57 5.09 5.18
CA GLY A 160 1.16 5.18 5.54
C GLY A 160 0.65 6.61 5.65
N GLY A 161 -0.62 6.73 6.04
CA GLY A 161 -1.21 8.02 6.44
C GLY A 161 -2.03 8.74 5.37
N PHE A 162 -2.22 8.14 4.19
CA PHE A 162 -3.15 8.66 3.17
C PHE A 162 -4.61 8.27 3.39
#